data_AF-A0A9K3I9D5-F1
#
_entry.id   AF-A0A9K3I9D5-F1
#
_cell.length_a   1.000
_cell.length_b   1.000
_cell.length_c   1.000
_cell.angle_alpha   90.00
_cell.angle_beta   90.00
_cell.angle_gamma   90.00
#
_symmetry.space_group_name_H-M   'P 1'
#
loop_
_entity.id
_entity.type
_entity.pdbx_description
1 polymer ?
#
loop_
_entity_poly.entity_id
_entity_poly.type
_entity_poly.pdbx_seq_one_letter_code
_entity_poly.pdbx_strand_id
1 'polypeptide(L)'
;MFDRFRTMYRWDPKAHQSIRHSFICVLKDRFRGIMSDMRKSSKKKALKAREDIPDVGYNFKIQCKYPPNGVPRRKWERMCMSWNTKDWEKKSKAGRENRKNDLCRHTGGSKGFDEHRRNLEKIKGKKVGFAEVLLHTHATK
;
A
#
# COMPACT_ATOMS: atom_id res chain seq x y z
N MET A 1 -13.49 0.08 15.23
CA MET A 1 -13.31 -0.67 13.96
C MET A 1 -13.20 -2.17 14.26
N PHE A 2 -12.33 -2.58 15.19
CA PHE A 2 -12.27 -3.97 15.64
C PHE A 2 -13.56 -4.45 16.34
N ASP A 3 -14.24 -3.60 17.12
CA ASP A 3 -15.49 -4.01 17.80
C ASP A 3 -16.61 -4.36 16.81
N ARG A 4 -16.71 -3.58 15.72
CA ARG A 4 -17.61 -3.89 14.60
C ARG A 4 -17.17 -5.13 13.82
N PHE A 5 -15.86 -5.33 13.66
CA PHE A 5 -15.35 -6.57 13.06
C PHE A 5 -15.75 -7.80 13.89
N ARG A 6 -15.64 -7.72 15.22
CA ARG A 6 -16.06 -8.78 16.15
C ARG A 6 -17.56 -9.07 16.11
N THR A 7 -18.41 -8.12 15.72
CA THR A 7 -19.86 -8.41 15.60
C THR A 7 -20.19 -9.24 14.36
N MET A 8 -19.27 -9.33 13.39
CA MET A 8 -19.47 -10.07 12.14
C MET A 8 -18.89 -11.48 12.15
N TYR A 9 -17.98 -11.78 13.08
CA TYR A 9 -17.24 -13.03 13.10
C TYR A 9 -17.15 -13.58 14.53
N ARG A 10 -17.23 -14.90 14.66
CA ARG A 10 -17.02 -15.63 15.93
C ARG A 10 -15.73 -16.43 15.86
N TRP A 11 -15.03 -16.51 16.98
CA TRP A 11 -13.78 -17.27 17.10
C TRP A 11 -13.59 -17.73 18.56
N ASP A 12 -12.71 -18.71 18.76
CA ASP A 12 -12.35 -19.20 20.09
C ASP A 12 -11.77 -18.05 20.94
N PRO A 13 -12.25 -17.81 22.17
CA PRO A 13 -11.72 -16.78 23.06
C PRO A 13 -10.19 -16.80 23.23
N LYS A 14 -9.56 -17.98 23.19
CA LYS A 14 -8.10 -18.16 23.25
C LYS A 14 -7.37 -17.48 22.08
N ALA A 15 -8.01 -17.40 20.91
CA ALA A 15 -7.47 -16.74 19.72
C ALA A 15 -7.75 -15.21 19.70
N HIS A 16 -8.42 -14.65 20.70
CA HIS A 16 -8.84 -13.25 20.66
C HIS A 16 -7.67 -12.27 20.51
N GLN A 17 -6.58 -12.48 21.27
CA GLN A 17 -5.42 -11.60 21.19
C GLN A 17 -4.69 -11.70 19.86
N SER A 18 -4.49 -12.91 19.33
CA SER A 18 -3.81 -13.11 18.05
C SER A 18 -4.62 -12.51 16.90
N ILE A 19 -5.94 -12.71 16.87
CA ILE A 19 -6.82 -12.12 15.85
C ILE A 19 -6.82 -10.58 15.94
N ARG A 20 -6.87 -10.02 17.15
CA ARG A 20 -6.79 -8.56 17.33
C ARG A 20 -5.45 -8.01 16.84
N HIS A 21 -4.35 -8.68 17.16
CA HIS A 21 -3.03 -8.30 16.70
C HIS A 21 -2.94 -8.32 15.17
N SER A 22 -3.33 -9.42 14.53
CA SER A 22 -3.32 -9.56 13.07
C SER A 22 -4.20 -8.52 12.39
N PHE A 23 -5.39 -8.24 12.93
CA PHE A 23 -6.27 -7.18 12.43
C PHE A 23 -5.58 -5.81 12.48
N ILE A 24 -4.91 -5.48 13.58
CA ILE A 24 -4.17 -4.22 13.71
C ILE A 24 -3.01 -4.17 12.73
N CYS A 25 -2.27 -5.25 12.51
CA CYS A 25 -1.18 -5.31 11.54
C CYS A 25 -1.68 -5.04 10.12
N VAL A 26 -2.73 -5.76 9.69
CA VAL A 26 -3.33 -5.53 8.37
C VAL A 26 -3.87 -4.11 8.23
N LEU A 27 -4.48 -3.56 9.30
CA LEU A 27 -4.92 -2.16 9.30
C LEU A 27 -3.74 -1.19 9.16
N LYS A 28 -2.63 -1.40 9.87
CA LYS A 28 -1.45 -0.55 9.78
C LYS A 28 -0.89 -0.53 8.35
N ASP A 29 -0.79 -1.69 7.72
CA ASP A 29 -0.31 -1.81 6.34
C ASP A 29 -1.23 -1.09 5.36
N ARG A 30 -2.55 -1.26 5.52
CA ARG A 30 -3.55 -0.63 4.65
C ARG A 30 -3.80 0.82 4.97
N PHE A 31 -3.44 1.31 6.16
CA PHE A 31 -3.76 2.65 6.63
C PHE A 31 -3.29 3.71 5.64
N ARG A 32 -2.06 3.56 5.11
CA ARG A 32 -1.52 4.48 4.11
C ARG A 32 -2.39 4.57 2.86
N GLY A 33 -2.86 3.43 2.36
CA GLY A 33 -3.74 3.34 1.18
C GLY A 33 -5.11 3.97 1.46
N ILE A 34 -5.74 3.57 2.56
CA ILE A 34 -7.02 4.13 3.03
C ILE A 34 -6.94 5.66 3.12
N MET A 35 -5.86 6.19 3.74
CA MET A 35 -5.68 7.63 3.86
C MET A 35 -5.44 8.34 2.52
N SER A 36 -4.79 7.66 1.57
CA SER A 36 -4.62 8.16 0.20
C SER A 36 -5.98 8.32 -0.48
N ASP A 37 -6.83 7.30 -0.40
CA ASP A 37 -8.14 7.29 -1.04
C ASP A 37 -9.12 8.27 -0.38
N MET A 38 -9.04 8.43 0.94
CA MET A 38 -9.75 9.49 1.66
C MET A 38 -9.36 10.88 1.14
N ARG A 39 -8.06 11.18 0.98
CA ARG A 39 -7.62 12.47 0.40
C ARG A 39 -8.12 12.67 -1.04
N LYS A 40 -8.12 11.63 -1.87
CA LYS A 40 -8.70 11.70 -3.23
C LYS A 40 -10.21 11.97 -3.20
N SER A 41 -10.94 11.31 -2.31
CA SER A 41 -12.37 11.53 -2.11
C SER A 41 -12.67 12.97 -1.71
N SER A 42 -11.90 13.51 -0.77
CA SER A 42 -11.98 14.92 -0.36
C SER A 42 -11.69 15.88 -1.52
N LYS A 43 -10.63 15.63 -2.31
CA LYS A 43 -10.33 16.39 -3.54
C LYS A 43 -11.50 16.39 -4.52
N LYS A 44 -12.08 15.21 -4.79
CA LYS A 44 -13.23 15.06 -5.70
C LYS A 44 -14.44 15.88 -5.25
N LYS A 45 -14.71 15.92 -3.94
CA LYS A 45 -15.79 16.74 -3.37
C LYS A 45 -15.53 18.23 -3.58
N ALA A 46 -14.30 18.68 -3.34
CA ALA A 46 -13.94 20.08 -3.51
C ALA A 46 -13.98 20.51 -5.00
N LEU A 47 -13.52 19.65 -5.92
CA LEU A 47 -13.67 19.87 -7.37
C LEU A 47 -15.15 19.96 -7.78
N LYS A 48 -16.02 19.11 -7.22
CA LYS A 48 -17.47 19.19 -7.46
C LYS A 48 -18.08 20.51 -6.97
N ALA A 49 -17.47 21.11 -5.94
CA ALA A 49 -17.83 22.44 -5.43
C ALA A 49 -17.19 23.59 -6.23
N ARG A 50 -16.49 23.29 -7.34
CA ARG A 50 -15.78 24.26 -8.20
C ARG A 50 -14.67 25.05 -7.49
N GLU A 51 -14.09 24.47 -6.44
CA GLU A 51 -12.90 25.03 -5.80
C GLU A 51 -11.68 24.88 -6.73
N ASP A 52 -10.84 25.91 -6.78
CA ASP A 52 -9.60 25.89 -7.55
C ASP A 52 -8.54 25.06 -6.82
N ILE A 53 -8.31 23.84 -7.32
CA ILE A 53 -7.35 22.90 -6.75
C ILE A 53 -6.41 22.43 -7.86
N PRO A 54 -5.09 22.47 -7.64
CA PRO A 54 -4.13 22.00 -8.62
C PRO A 54 -4.33 20.51 -8.95
N ASP A 55 -4.11 20.15 -10.21
CA ASP A 55 -4.23 18.77 -10.69
C ASP A 55 -3.26 17.83 -9.97
N VAL A 56 -2.05 18.30 -9.69
CA VAL A 56 -1.01 17.54 -8.99
C VAL A 56 -0.90 18.01 -7.54
N GLY A 57 -0.87 17.06 -6.62
CA GLY A 57 -0.66 17.33 -5.20
C GLY A 57 -1.94 17.51 -4.40
N TYR A 58 -1.78 18.08 -3.20
CA TYR A 58 -2.84 18.27 -2.22
C TYR A 58 -2.87 19.74 -1.78
N ASN A 59 -4.06 20.34 -1.77
CA ASN A 59 -4.28 21.64 -1.15
C ASN A 59 -5.12 21.43 0.12
N PHE A 60 -4.45 21.24 1.26
CA PHE A 60 -5.16 20.93 2.50
C PHE A 60 -6.00 22.10 2.98
N LYS A 61 -5.61 23.37 2.74
CA LYS A 61 -6.45 24.54 3.10
C LYS A 61 -7.87 24.44 2.53
N ILE A 62 -8.01 23.91 1.32
CA ILE A 62 -9.30 23.69 0.67
C ILE A 62 -9.89 22.34 1.09
N GLN A 63 -9.12 21.25 1.01
CA GLN A 63 -9.61 19.89 1.26
C GLN A 63 -10.18 19.68 2.67
N CYS A 64 -9.78 20.44 3.69
CA CYS A 64 -10.34 20.31 5.04
C CYS A 64 -11.81 20.68 5.15
N LYS A 65 -12.30 21.53 4.25
CA LYS A 65 -13.72 21.89 4.17
C LYS A 65 -14.58 20.72 3.67
N TYR A 66 -13.96 19.73 3.03
CA TYR A 66 -14.64 18.64 2.34
C TYR A 66 -14.24 17.26 2.89
N PRO A 67 -14.77 16.86 4.06
CA PRO A 67 -14.43 15.57 4.66
C PRO A 67 -14.95 14.39 3.81
N PRO A 68 -14.21 13.26 3.75
CA PRO A 68 -14.69 12.01 3.18
C PRO A 68 -15.93 11.47 3.91
N ASN A 69 -16.71 10.61 3.24
CA ASN A 69 -17.87 9.99 3.86
C ASN A 69 -17.47 9.15 5.08
N GLY A 70 -18.23 9.24 6.17
CA GLY A 70 -17.97 8.51 7.41
C GLY A 70 -16.82 9.05 8.26
N VAL A 71 -16.17 10.16 7.85
CA VAL A 71 -15.15 10.85 8.67
C VAL A 71 -15.75 12.12 9.26
N PRO A 72 -15.84 12.26 10.60
CA PRO A 72 -16.32 13.48 11.22
C PRO A 72 -15.47 14.70 10.86
N ARG A 73 -16.11 15.83 10.55
CA ARG A 73 -15.45 17.06 10.10
C ARG A 73 -14.28 17.49 11.00
N ARG A 74 -14.51 17.59 12.32
CA ARG A 74 -13.46 17.97 13.28
C ARG A 74 -12.24 17.04 13.26
N LYS A 75 -12.45 15.74 13.05
CA LYS A 75 -11.34 14.77 12.94
C LYS A 75 -10.58 14.97 11.63
N TRP A 76 -11.30 15.18 10.53
CA TRP A 76 -10.69 15.46 9.23
C TRP A 76 -9.85 16.74 9.25
N GLU A 77 -10.39 17.84 9.80
CA GLU A 77 -9.69 19.11 9.96
C GLU A 77 -8.40 18.96 10.78
N ARG A 78 -8.45 18.19 11.88
CA ARG A 78 -7.24 17.90 12.66
C ARG A 78 -6.18 17.17 11.85
N MET A 79 -6.58 16.17 11.06
CA MET A 79 -5.67 15.40 10.23
C MET A 79 -5.04 16.25 9.12
N CYS A 80 -5.85 17.10 8.48
CA CYS A 80 -5.34 18.08 7.55
C CYS A 80 -4.26 18.98 8.16
N MET A 81 -4.48 19.51 9.37
CA MET A 81 -3.53 20.41 10.01
C MET A 81 -2.16 19.73 10.15
N SER A 82 -2.15 18.44 10.46
CA SER A 82 -0.92 17.63 10.53
C SER A 82 -0.25 17.40 9.16
N TRP A 83 -1.00 17.46 8.05
CA TRP A 83 -0.45 17.32 6.70
C TRP A 83 -0.12 18.65 6.02
N ASN A 84 -0.69 19.75 6.49
CA ASN A 84 -0.46 21.10 5.98
C ASN A 84 0.81 21.72 6.57
N THR A 85 1.88 20.93 6.65
CA THR A 85 3.19 21.35 7.16
C THR A 85 4.26 21.08 6.11
N LYS A 86 5.29 21.94 6.05
CA LYS A 86 6.41 21.78 5.11
C LYS A 86 7.14 20.45 5.33
N ASP A 87 7.25 20.00 6.58
CA ASP A 87 7.89 18.73 6.94
C ASP A 87 7.13 17.53 6.36
N TRP A 88 5.80 17.55 6.48
CA TRP A 88 4.97 16.50 5.90
C TRP A 88 5.07 16.49 4.38
N GLU A 89 5.03 17.67 3.75
CA GLU A 89 5.16 17.80 2.30
C GLU A 89 6.50 17.26 1.80
N LYS A 90 7.61 17.64 2.46
CA LYS A 90 8.95 17.13 2.16
C LYS A 90 9.00 15.61 2.29
N LYS A 91 8.47 15.04 3.37
CA LYS A 91 8.42 13.59 3.61
C LYS A 91 7.55 12.87 2.56
N SER A 92 6.43 13.47 2.19
CA SER A 92 5.51 12.93 1.18
C SER A 92 6.14 12.91 -0.21
N LYS A 93 6.83 13.99 -0.59
CA LYS A 93 7.58 14.09 -1.86
C LYS A 93 8.72 13.08 -1.89
N ALA A 94 9.58 13.04 -0.86
CA ALA A 94 10.66 12.06 -0.76
C ALA A 94 10.14 10.61 -0.85
N GLY A 95 9.06 10.29 -0.12
CA GLY A 95 8.46 8.95 -0.18
C GLY A 95 7.79 8.63 -1.52
N ARG A 96 7.49 9.61 -2.38
CA ARG A 96 7.02 9.40 -3.75
C ARG A 96 8.19 9.16 -4.69
N GLU A 97 9.23 9.99 -4.62
CA GLU A 97 10.43 9.84 -5.44
C GLU A 97 11.15 8.51 -5.15
N ASN A 98 11.28 8.12 -3.87
CA ASN A 98 11.89 6.84 -3.50
C ASN A 98 11.17 5.64 -4.12
N ARG A 99 9.84 5.70 -4.32
CA ARG A 99 9.08 4.64 -4.98
C ARG A 99 9.21 4.67 -6.49
N LYS A 100 9.41 5.86 -7.08
CA LYS A 100 9.64 6.00 -8.51
C LYS A 100 11.01 5.44 -8.90
N ASN A 101 11.99 5.60 -8.02
CA ASN A 101 13.35 5.10 -8.16
C ASN A 101 13.54 3.71 -7.54
N ASP A 102 12.47 3.06 -7.07
CA ASP A 102 12.54 1.70 -6.58
C ASP A 102 12.68 0.75 -7.78
N LEU A 103 13.93 0.47 -8.14
CA LEU A 103 14.31 -0.54 -9.12
C LEU A 103 13.90 -1.95 -8.64
N CYS A 104 13.58 -2.11 -7.35
CA CYS A 104 13.02 -3.32 -6.80
C CYS A 104 11.50 -3.34 -7.04
N ARG A 105 11.10 -3.59 -8.29
CA ARG A 105 9.83 -4.31 -8.50
C ARG A 105 9.93 -5.56 -7.63
N HIS A 106 9.01 -5.76 -6.68
CA HIS A 106 8.96 -6.93 -5.82
C HIS A 106 8.87 -8.25 -6.64
N THR A 107 9.99 -8.72 -7.19
CA THR A 107 10.32 -10.13 -7.33
C THR A 107 11.12 -10.42 -6.08
N GLY A 108 10.44 -10.65 -4.96
CA GLY A 108 11.08 -10.87 -3.66
C GLY A 108 12.05 -12.06 -3.71
N GLY A 109 13.31 -11.82 -4.08
CA GLY A 109 14.34 -12.85 -4.29
C GLY A 109 14.03 -13.88 -5.38
N SER A 110 12.86 -13.85 -6.02
CA SER A 110 12.45 -14.83 -7.01
C SER A 110 13.08 -14.53 -8.37
N LYS A 111 14.10 -15.31 -8.70
CA LYS A 111 14.67 -15.39 -10.04
C LYS A 111 13.60 -15.93 -11.01
N GLY A 112 13.43 -15.25 -12.15
CA GLY A 112 12.44 -15.68 -13.15
C GLY A 112 12.81 -17.03 -13.78
N PHE A 113 11.83 -17.78 -14.28
CA PHE A 113 12.06 -19.11 -14.88
C PHE A 113 13.04 -19.07 -16.06
N ASP A 114 12.95 -18.05 -16.91
CA ASP A 114 13.90 -17.82 -18.02
C ASP A 114 15.31 -17.50 -17.55
N GLU A 115 15.43 -16.87 -16.39
CA GLU A 115 16.71 -16.57 -15.79
C GLU A 115 17.31 -17.84 -15.16
N HIS A 116 16.50 -18.71 -14.55
CA HIS A 116 16.93 -20.06 -14.16
C HIS A 116 17.41 -20.87 -15.36
N ARG A 117 16.66 -20.87 -16.47
CA ARG A 117 17.06 -21.54 -17.72
C ARG A 117 18.42 -21.07 -18.22
N ARG A 118 18.61 -19.75 -18.38
CA ARG A 118 19.88 -19.18 -18.88
C ARG A 118 21.08 -19.53 -17.99
N ASN A 119 20.88 -19.58 -16.67
CA ASN A 119 21.95 -19.97 -15.76
C ASN A 119 22.25 -21.47 -15.85
N LEU A 120 21.23 -22.30 -15.99
CA LEU A 120 21.40 -23.75 -16.14
C LEU A 120 22.07 -24.11 -17.47
N GLU A 121 21.78 -23.35 -18.54
CA GLU A 121 22.47 -23.46 -19.84
C GLU A 121 23.95 -23.10 -19.72
N LYS A 122 24.29 -22.03 -18.97
CA LYS A 122 25.69 -21.68 -18.70
C LYS A 122 26.42 -22.75 -17.91
N ILE A 123 25.77 -23.34 -16.90
CA ILE A 123 26.36 -24.42 -16.07
C ILE A 123 26.55 -25.70 -16.90
N LYS A 124 25.59 -26.04 -17.76
CA LYS A 124 25.62 -27.29 -18.54
C LYS A 124 26.31 -27.18 -19.90
N GLY A 125 26.63 -25.96 -20.36
CA GLY A 125 27.24 -25.71 -21.66
C GLY A 125 26.37 -26.11 -22.86
N LYS A 126 25.06 -26.33 -22.65
CA LYS A 126 24.11 -26.76 -23.68
C LYS A 126 22.73 -26.13 -23.46
N LYS A 127 21.89 -26.13 -24.50
CA LYS A 127 20.50 -25.68 -24.41
C LYS A 127 19.70 -26.60 -23.48
N VAL A 128 18.93 -26.01 -22.58
CA VAL A 128 18.21 -26.75 -21.52
C VAL A 128 16.70 -26.65 -21.75
N GLY A 129 16.02 -27.79 -21.66
CA GLY A 129 14.58 -27.89 -21.84
C GLY A 129 13.78 -27.43 -20.61
N PHE A 130 12.50 -27.08 -20.81
CA PHE A 130 11.63 -26.58 -19.74
C PHE A 130 11.49 -27.56 -18.57
N ALA A 131 11.34 -28.86 -18.86
CA ALA A 131 11.22 -29.90 -17.83
C ALA A 131 12.48 -30.01 -16.95
N GLU A 132 13.65 -29.79 -17.53
CA GLU A 132 14.94 -29.86 -16.84
C GLU A 132 15.15 -28.64 -15.93
N VAL A 133 14.68 -27.46 -16.36
CA VAL A 133 14.63 -26.27 -15.50
C VAL A 133 13.66 -26.48 -14.34
N LEU A 134 12.46 -27.04 -14.61
CA LEU A 134 11.44 -27.31 -13.60
C LEU A 134 11.94 -28.26 -12.50
N LEU A 135 12.60 -29.35 -12.88
CA LEU A 135 13.24 -30.28 -11.95
C LEU A 135 14.32 -29.58 -11.11
N HIS A 136 15.15 -28.74 -11.74
CA HIS A 136 16.21 -28.02 -11.02
C HIS A 136 15.68 -26.96 -10.05
N THR A 137 14.54 -26.31 -10.34
CA THR A 137 14.00 -25.25 -9.49
C THR A 137 13.01 -25.74 -8.43
N HIS A 138 12.40 -26.92 -8.59
CA HIS A 138 11.34 -27.42 -7.71
C HIS A 138 11.55 -28.83 -7.16
N ALA A 139 12.51 -29.60 -7.67
CA ALA A 139 12.83 -30.94 -7.18
C ALA A 139 14.14 -31.01 -6.38
N THR A 140 14.75 -29.86 -6.10
CA THR A 140 15.85 -29.74 -5.13
C THR A 140 15.29 -29.86 -3.71
N LYS A 141 15.84 -30.81 -2.95
CA LYS A 141 15.56 -31.05 -1.51
C LYS A 141 15.78 -29.81 -0.66
#